data_AF-A0A1Q4FLI2-F1
#
_entry.id   AF-A0A1Q4FLI2-F1
#
_cell.length_a   1.000
_cell.length_b   1.000
_cell.length_c   1.000
_cell.angle_alpha   90.00
_cell.angle_beta   90.00
_cell.angle_gamma   90.00
#
_symmetry.space_group_name_H-M   'P 1'
#
loop_
_entity.id
_entity.type
_entity.pdbx_description
1 polymer ?
#
loop_
_entity_poly.entity_id
_entity_poly.type
_entity_poly.pdbx_seq_one_letter_code
_entity_poly.pdbx_strand_id
1 'polypeptide(L)'
;MGRGARGRGRQNLLEIIDVRVPGKSVLITSQLPTKSWNDYLGEPTSADAILDRLLHNKHAVELKGDSLRRGMKVAASRDHDSRSRRKSRDRAF
;
A
#
# COMPACT_ATOMS: atom_id res chain seq x y z
N MET A 1 1.83 -15.13 -25.99
CA MET A 1 1.75 -16.12 -24.89
C MET A 1 1.98 -15.39 -23.56
N GLY A 2 0.99 -15.28 -22.66
CA GLY A 2 1.13 -14.42 -21.47
C GLY A 2 0.11 -14.61 -20.34
N ARG A 3 -0.53 -15.79 -20.25
CA ARG A 3 -1.61 -16.05 -19.29
C ARG A 3 -1.19 -16.84 -18.02
N GLY A 4 0.12 -17.08 -17.82
CA GLY A 4 0.60 -17.91 -16.70
C GLY A 4 0.98 -17.16 -15.41
N ALA A 5 1.22 -15.84 -15.44
CA ALA A 5 1.77 -15.12 -14.29
C ALA A 5 0.71 -14.69 -13.25
N ARG A 6 -0.54 -14.47 -13.68
CA ARG A 6 -1.62 -13.97 -12.79
C ARG A 6 -2.13 -15.01 -11.80
N GLY A 7 -2.04 -16.30 -12.13
CA GLY A 7 -2.44 -17.40 -11.25
C GLY A 7 -1.54 -17.56 -10.03
N ARG A 8 -0.23 -17.41 -10.21
CA ARG A 8 0.77 -17.69 -9.16
C ARG A 8 0.71 -16.70 -8.00
N GLY A 9 0.43 -15.42 -8.25
CA GLY A 9 0.41 -14.41 -7.20
C GLY A 9 -0.63 -14.69 -6.11
N ARG A 10 -1.82 -15.20 -6.49
CA ARG A 10 -2.91 -15.51 -5.54
C ARG A 10 -2.63 -16.77 -4.75
N GLN A 11 -2.10 -17.80 -5.42
CA GLN A 11 -1.73 -19.04 -4.76
C GLN A 11 -0.65 -18.80 -3.71
N ASN A 12 0.36 -18.00 -4.05
CA ASN A 12 1.40 -17.60 -3.10
C ASN A 12 0.83 -16.78 -1.94
N LEU A 13 -0.14 -15.90 -2.21
CA LEU A 13 -0.82 -15.13 -1.16
C LEU A 13 -1.57 -16.06 -0.20
N LEU A 14 -2.32 -17.03 -0.71
CA LEU A 14 -3.03 -18.01 0.10
C LEU A 14 -2.06 -18.84 0.95
N GLU A 15 -0.97 -19.33 0.37
CA GLU A 15 0.07 -20.09 1.09
C GLU A 15 0.66 -19.31 2.27
N ILE A 16 0.99 -18.02 2.06
CA ILE A 16 1.51 -17.15 3.12
C ILE A 16 0.47 -16.94 4.22
N ILE A 17 -0.80 -16.76 3.85
CA ILE A 17 -1.90 -16.53 4.79
C ILE A 17 -2.17 -17.81 5.59
N ASP A 18 -2.19 -18.98 4.96
CA ASP A 18 -2.39 -20.28 5.61
C ASP A 18 -1.36 -20.54 6.71
N VAL A 19 -0.08 -20.24 6.44
CA VAL A 19 1.00 -20.41 7.43
C VAL A 19 0.89 -19.40 8.58
N ARG A 20 0.23 -18.26 8.38
CA ARG A 20 0.24 -17.14 9.34
C ARG A 20 -1.02 -17.07 10.20
N VAL A 21 -2.20 -17.40 9.65
CA VAL A 21 -3.49 -17.04 10.24
C VAL A 21 -3.99 -17.84 11.46
N PRO A 22 -3.50 -19.04 11.86
CA PRO A 22 -3.96 -19.60 13.13
C PRO A 22 -3.40 -18.92 14.39
N GLY A 23 -2.34 -18.10 14.29
CA GLY A 23 -1.65 -17.60 15.49
C GLY A 23 -0.75 -16.37 15.34
N LYS A 24 -0.75 -15.68 14.19
CA LYS A 24 0.05 -14.47 13.98
C LYS A 24 -0.76 -13.36 13.32
N SER A 25 -0.40 -12.12 13.60
CA SER A 25 -1.03 -10.95 12.98
C SER A 25 -0.53 -10.71 11.55
N VAL A 26 -1.44 -10.20 10.72
CA VAL A 26 -1.20 -9.79 9.34
C VAL A 26 -1.64 -8.33 9.18
N LEU A 27 -0.75 -7.47 8.69
CA LEU A 27 -1.07 -6.08 8.33
C LEU A 27 -1.12 -5.95 6.81
N ILE A 28 -2.24 -5.48 6.29
CA ILE A 28 -2.43 -5.22 4.87
C ILE A 28 -2.72 -3.74 4.68
N THR A 29 -2.00 -3.11 3.77
CA THR A 29 -2.32 -1.77 3.28
C THR A 29 -2.84 -1.90 1.86
N SER A 30 -3.99 -1.27 1.59
CA SER A 30 -4.63 -1.33 0.28
C SER A 30 -5.23 0.02 -0.05
N GLN A 31 -5.17 0.36 -1.34
CA GLN A 31 -5.89 1.51 -1.89
C GLN A 31 -7.33 1.15 -2.25
N LEU A 32 -7.67 -0.15 -2.23
CA LEU A 32 -9.02 -0.65 -2.49
C LEU A 32 -9.76 -0.88 -1.18
N PRO A 33 -11.05 -0.50 -1.08
CA PRO A 33 -11.86 -0.86 0.07
C PRO A 33 -11.99 -2.39 0.15
N THR A 34 -12.09 -2.93 1.37
CA THR A 34 -12.14 -4.39 1.61
C THR A 34 -13.23 -5.10 0.80
N LYS A 35 -14.36 -4.42 0.54
CA LYS A 35 -15.48 -4.95 -0.25
C LYS A 35 -15.10 -5.29 -1.69
N SER A 36 -14.11 -4.59 -2.26
CA SER A 36 -13.66 -4.79 -3.64
C SER A 36 -12.54 -5.84 -3.76
N TRP A 37 -12.09 -6.42 -2.66
CA TRP A 37 -10.96 -7.36 -2.69
C TRP A 37 -11.34 -8.69 -3.35
N ASN A 38 -12.59 -9.14 -3.18
CA ASN A 38 -13.05 -10.40 -3.80
C ASN A 38 -12.96 -10.30 -5.33
N ASP A 39 -13.61 -9.26 -5.89
CA ASP A 39 -13.58 -8.97 -7.32
C ASP A 39 -12.17 -8.77 -7.87
N TYR A 40 -11.30 -8.09 -7.10
CA TYR A 40 -9.92 -7.85 -7.49
C TYR A 40 -9.08 -9.14 -7.58
N LEU A 41 -9.35 -10.11 -6.71
CA LEU A 41 -8.68 -11.41 -6.76
C LEU A 41 -9.16 -12.24 -7.96
N GLY A 42 -10.43 -12.10 -8.37
CA GLY A 42 -10.95 -12.56 -9.66
C GLY A 42 -11.04 -14.08 -9.85
N GLU A 43 -10.85 -14.86 -8.78
CA GLU A 43 -11.17 -16.29 -8.73
C GLU A 43 -11.99 -16.54 -7.45
N PRO A 44 -13.30 -16.80 -7.56
CA PRO A 44 -14.22 -16.79 -6.41
C PRO A 44 -13.76 -17.71 -5.27
N THR A 45 -13.31 -18.93 -5.58
CA THR A 45 -12.98 -19.94 -4.56
C THR A 45 -11.79 -19.52 -3.71
N SER A 46 -10.68 -19.12 -4.36
CA SER A 46 -9.47 -18.65 -3.68
C SER A 46 -9.70 -17.30 -3.03
N ALA A 47 -10.48 -16.42 -3.66
CA ALA A 47 -10.81 -15.13 -3.10
C ALA A 47 -11.58 -15.29 -1.79
N ASP A 48 -12.63 -16.11 -1.78
CA ASP A 48 -13.41 -16.41 -0.58
C ASP A 48 -12.53 -17.05 0.50
N ALA A 49 -11.72 -18.06 0.14
CA ALA A 49 -10.81 -18.71 1.08
C ALA A 49 -9.79 -17.76 1.71
N ILE A 50 -9.22 -16.83 0.92
CA ILE A 50 -8.30 -15.79 1.38
C ILE A 50 -9.03 -14.80 2.31
N LEU A 51 -10.21 -14.33 1.90
CA LEU A 51 -10.95 -13.33 2.65
C LEU A 51 -11.53 -13.88 3.94
N ASP A 52 -11.98 -15.12 3.99
CA ASP A 52 -12.42 -15.76 5.23
C ASP A 52 -11.29 -15.73 6.26
N ARG A 53 -10.07 -16.09 5.87
CA ARG A 53 -8.90 -16.06 6.77
C ARG A 53 -8.52 -14.66 7.23
N LEU A 54 -8.53 -13.69 6.32
CA LEU A 54 -8.09 -12.32 6.63
C LEU A 54 -9.14 -11.49 7.37
N LEU A 55 -10.42 -11.69 7.03
CA LEU A 55 -11.50 -10.79 7.44
C LEU A 55 -12.28 -11.29 8.66
N HIS A 56 -12.13 -12.56 9.04
CA HIS A 56 -12.82 -13.15 10.19
C HIS A 56 -12.55 -12.40 11.50
N ASN A 57 -11.31 -11.95 11.74
CA ASN A 57 -10.92 -11.19 12.93
C ASN A 57 -10.17 -9.89 12.58
N LYS A 58 -10.70 -9.10 11.64
CA LYS A 58 -10.02 -7.88 11.18
C LYS A 58 -10.31 -6.65 12.04
N HIS A 59 -9.31 -5.78 12.11
CA HIS A 59 -9.49 -4.36 12.41
C HIS A 59 -9.26 -3.56 11.13
N ALA A 60 -10.30 -2.87 10.65
CA ALA A 60 -10.21 -2.03 9.46
C ALA A 60 -10.02 -0.56 9.86
N VAL A 61 -8.99 0.08 9.32
CA VAL A 61 -8.73 1.50 9.53
C VAL A 61 -8.76 2.19 8.17
N GLU A 62 -9.79 3.00 7.93
CA GLU A 62 -9.89 3.81 6.72
C GLU A 62 -9.03 5.08 6.88
N LEU A 63 -7.96 5.15 6.10
CA LEU A 63 -7.11 6.33 6.05
C LEU A 63 -7.78 7.42 5.22
N LYS A 64 -7.86 8.64 5.76
CA LYS A 64 -8.40 9.83 5.11
C LYS A 64 -7.35 10.94 5.09
N GLY A 65 -7.51 11.87 4.15
CA GLY A 65 -6.65 13.05 4.02
C GLY A 65 -5.70 12.99 2.83
N ASP A 66 -4.97 14.09 2.66
CA ASP A 66 -4.03 14.26 1.54
C ASP A 66 -2.74 13.45 1.71
N SER A 67 -2.09 13.16 0.58
CA SER A 67 -0.78 12.51 0.58
C SER A 67 0.26 13.36 1.32
N LEU A 68 0.85 12.80 2.39
CA LEU A 68 1.97 13.41 3.10
C LEU A 68 3.18 13.72 2.19
N ARG A 69 3.32 12.99 1.07
CA ARG A 69 4.37 13.26 0.07
C ARG A 69 4.25 14.66 -0.54
N ARG A 70 3.03 15.20 -0.66
CA ARG A 70 2.79 16.56 -1.14
C ARG A 70 3.42 17.60 -0.20
N GLY A 71 3.22 17.42 1.11
CA GLY A 71 3.83 18.28 2.13
C GLY A 71 5.35 18.25 2.10
N MET A 72 5.95 17.07 1.91
CA MET A 72 7.42 16.94 1.80
C MET A 72 8.00 17.63 0.58
N LYS A 73 7.33 17.57 -0.58
CA LYS A 73 7.75 18.31 -1.79
C LYS A 73 7.72 19.82 -1.57
N VAL A 74 6.68 20.32 -0.90
CA VAL A 74 6.57 21.75 -0.57
C VAL A 74 7.70 22.18 0.37
N ALA A 75 7.98 21.40 1.43
CA ALA A 75 9.08 21.69 2.34
C ALA A 75 10.45 21.70 1.62
N ALA A 76 10.73 20.68 0.81
CA ALA A 76 11.98 20.58 0.06
C ALA A 76 12.17 21.73 -0.95
N SER A 77 11.08 22.18 -1.61
CA SER A 77 11.14 23.33 -2.53
C SER A 77 11.47 24.65 -1.82
N ARG A 78 10.93 24.87 -0.62
CA ARG A 78 11.20 26.06 0.22
C ARG A 78 12.63 26.09 0.73
N ASP A 79 13.18 24.93 1.09
CA ASP A 79 14.58 24.80 1.52
C ASP A 79 15.56 25.05 0.36
N HIS A 80 15.21 24.68 -0.86
CA HIS A 80 16.04 24.94 -2.03
C HIS A 80 16.10 26.43 -2.39
N ASP A 81 14.96 27.13 -2.42
CA ASP A 81 14.89 28.57 -2.70
C ASP A 81 15.65 29.41 -1.66
N SER A 82 15.50 29.08 -0.37
CA SER A 82 16.18 29.79 0.72
C SER A 82 17.71 29.66 0.68
N ARG A 83 18.24 28.48 0.28
CA ARG A 83 19.68 28.27 0.08
C ARG A 83 20.22 28.99 -1.16
N SER A 84 19.44 29.04 -2.25
CA SER A 84 19.80 29.77 -3.48
C SER A 84 19.94 31.28 -3.20
N ARG A 85 19.00 31.85 -2.46
CA ARG A 85 19.00 33.27 -2.08
C ARG A 85 20.17 33.66 -1.17
N ARG A 86 20.55 32.81 -0.21
CA ARG A 86 21.73 33.05 0.65
C ARG A 86 23.04 33.03 -0.16
N LYS A 87 23.23 32.03 -1.01
CA LYS A 87 24.45 31.90 -1.83
C LYS A 87 24.62 33.06 -2.83
N SER A 88 23.53 33.66 -3.30
CA SER A 88 23.56 34.83 -4.17
C SER A 88 23.92 36.12 -3.43
N ARG A 89 23.57 36.25 -2.13
CA ARG A 89 23.97 37.39 -1.30
C ARG A 89 25.44 37.33 -0.91
N ASP A 90 25.95 36.14 -0.63
CA ASP A 90 27.35 35.95 -0.21
C ASP A 90 28.35 36.06 -1.38
N ARG A 91 27.89 36.00 -2.63
CA ARG A 91 28.70 36.21 -3.85
C ARG A 91 28.72 37.65 -4.36
N ALA A 92 27.92 38.54 -3.76
CA ALA A 92 27.82 39.93 -4.18
C ALA A 92 28.84 40.85 -3.48
N PHE A 93 29.85 40.27 -2.82
CA PHE A 93 30.97 40.94 -2.15
C PHE A 93 32.29 40.35 -2.64
#